data_AF-W9WAK6-F1
#
_entry.id   AF-W9WAK6-F1
#
_cell.length_a   1.000
_cell.length_b   1.000
_cell.length_c   1.000
_cell.angle_alpha   90.00
_cell.angle_beta   90.00
_cell.angle_gamma   90.00
#
_symmetry.space_group_name_H-M   'P 1'
#
loop_
_entity.id
_entity.type
_entity.pdbx_description
1 polymer ?
#
loop_
_entity_poly.entity_id
_entity_poly.type
_entity_poly.pdbx_seq_one_letter_code
_entity_poly.pdbx_strand_id
1 'polypeptide(L)'
;MLAAVRTIAQSSGSGQHEVAHKTIQTGEQEAPVKALSLEEESPNATQSERRQIAVIDTVEAVQQAQGEHELPHRKRKRRKSALSSSDEPLPLDASSQLATAATAMPTSAFIRRRMATYLSLSKPRLSLLVVLTTTSAYSLYPIPDILSSMASPATSTFSTSTLTLLFLTSGTFLSSACANTLNMLFEQRYDALMSRTRNRPLVRQLISPRAAAVFALLCGASGLLLLGLGTNPTVASLSALNIFLYAGVYTPMKRISAANTWIGAIVGGIPPLMGWCAAAGEVATSEHHSWQDLLFSEGSLGGWALAALLFAWQFPHFMSLSHTIRADYQNAGHQMLAWTNPARNARVALRYSIAMFPICGALYWGGYVDSGFLLVSTACNVWMAREAVRFWKQQGAGGSARGLFWASVWQLPLVLVGALVCKRGLWDGFLGTNESTSIYGDQELTADGGSLGMETPISLQRKPPPDINLAMIGFKRPT
;
A
#
# COMPACT_ATOMS: atom_id res chain seq x y z
N MET A 1 10.62 10.25 17.72
CA MET A 1 9.31 9.54 17.58
C MET A 1 9.46 8.03 17.32
N LEU A 2 10.50 7.57 16.61
CA LEU A 2 10.81 6.13 16.41
C LEU A 2 11.30 5.39 17.68
N ALA A 3 11.98 6.08 18.61
CA ALA A 3 12.44 5.47 19.86
C ALA A 3 11.29 5.07 20.82
N ALA A 4 10.18 5.81 20.82
CA ALA A 4 9.04 5.56 21.71
C ALA A 4 8.21 4.32 21.30
N VAL A 5 8.34 3.87 20.04
CA VAL A 5 7.62 2.68 19.53
C VAL A 5 8.39 1.39 19.84
N ARG A 6 9.73 1.46 19.99
CA ARG A 6 10.58 0.30 20.28
C ARG A 6 10.48 -0.14 21.75
N THR A 7 10.29 0.81 22.67
CA THR A 7 10.22 0.53 24.11
C THR A 7 8.95 -0.22 24.53
N ILE A 8 7.87 -0.14 23.74
CA ILE A 8 6.60 -0.83 24.04
C ILE A 8 6.66 -2.33 23.69
N ALA A 9 7.58 -2.74 22.81
CA ALA A 9 7.73 -4.15 22.42
C ALA A 9 8.60 -4.97 23.39
N GLN A 10 9.44 -4.33 24.22
CA GLN A 10 10.38 -5.02 25.11
C GLN A 10 9.89 -5.18 26.56
N SER A 11 8.89 -4.42 27.02
CA SER A 11 8.41 -4.50 28.40
C SER A 11 7.31 -5.54 28.65
N SER A 12 6.94 -6.34 27.64
CA SER A 12 5.86 -7.34 27.74
C SER A 12 6.36 -8.80 27.75
N GLY A 13 7.67 -9.02 27.91
CA GLY A 13 8.30 -10.35 27.79
C GLY A 13 9.11 -10.80 29.00
N SER A 14 9.00 -10.16 30.17
CA SER A 14 9.79 -10.51 31.35
C SER A 14 8.91 -10.49 32.60
N GLY A 15 8.47 -11.66 33.03
CA GLY A 15 7.86 -11.83 34.34
C GLY A 15 6.93 -13.03 34.39
N GLN A 16 7.50 -14.23 34.50
CA GLN A 16 7.03 -15.36 35.32
C GLN A 16 7.70 -16.66 34.85
N HIS A 17 8.85 -16.99 35.44
CA HIS A 17 9.29 -18.36 35.67
C HIS A 17 10.39 -18.32 36.72
N GLU A 18 9.99 -18.40 37.98
CA GLU A 18 10.87 -18.79 39.07
C GLU A 18 9.99 -19.51 40.10
N VAL A 19 10.15 -20.83 40.22
CA VAL A 19 10.30 -21.58 41.49
C VAL A 19 10.65 -23.04 41.15
N ALA A 20 11.91 -23.37 41.47
CA ALA A 20 12.47 -24.58 42.07
C ALA A 20 12.11 -25.99 41.55
N HIS A 21 13.16 -26.68 41.09
CA HIS A 21 13.29 -28.13 41.05
C HIS A 21 14.52 -28.55 41.87
N LYS A 22 14.33 -29.46 42.84
CA LYS A 22 15.29 -30.38 43.51
C LYS A 22 14.57 -30.89 44.77
N THR A 23 14.51 -32.15 45.18
CA THR A 23 15.15 -33.44 44.89
C THR A 23 14.29 -34.48 45.64
N ILE A 24 14.26 -35.75 45.24
CA ILE A 24 14.41 -36.96 46.10
C ILE A 24 14.03 -38.23 45.32
N GLN A 25 15.08 -39.02 45.09
CA GLN A 25 15.28 -40.47 45.14
C GLN A 25 14.17 -41.47 44.78
N THR A 26 14.60 -42.38 43.90
CA THR A 26 14.17 -43.75 43.64
C THR A 26 14.19 -44.67 44.88
N GLY A 27 13.19 -45.56 45.00
CA GLY A 27 13.22 -46.75 45.86
C GLY A 27 11.95 -47.60 45.72
N GLU A 28 12.11 -48.81 45.17
CA GLU A 28 11.41 -50.09 45.41
C GLU A 28 9.88 -50.18 45.53
N GLN A 29 9.23 -50.90 44.59
CA GLN A 29 8.63 -52.24 44.78
C GLN A 29 7.43 -52.28 45.72
N GLU A 30 6.23 -52.47 45.16
CA GLU A 30 5.32 -53.62 45.38
C GLU A 30 3.92 -53.33 44.80
N ALA A 31 3.41 -54.27 44.00
CA ALA A 31 1.98 -54.54 43.84
C ALA A 31 1.67 -55.80 44.67
N PRO A 32 0.40 -56.21 44.96
CA PRO A 32 -0.88 -55.72 44.42
C PRO A 32 -1.99 -55.58 45.49
N VAL A 33 -3.23 -55.26 45.08
CA VAL A 33 -4.50 -55.96 45.43
C VAL A 33 -5.71 -55.01 45.32
N LYS A 34 -6.66 -55.46 44.48
CA LYS A 34 -8.09 -55.12 44.35
C LYS A 34 -8.76 -54.44 45.56
N ALA A 35 -9.46 -53.34 45.29
CA ALA A 35 -10.69 -53.00 45.99
C ALA A 35 -11.74 -52.51 44.98
N LEU A 36 -12.82 -53.29 44.89
CA LEU A 36 -14.06 -52.93 44.22
C LEU A 36 -14.72 -51.79 44.99
N SER A 37 -15.12 -50.73 44.29
CA SER A 37 -16.12 -49.77 44.78
C SER A 37 -17.21 -49.65 43.74
N LEU A 38 -18.40 -50.09 44.15
CA LEU A 38 -19.68 -50.09 43.44
C LEU A 38 -20.07 -48.65 43.08
N GLU A 39 -20.34 -48.39 41.80
CA GLU A 39 -21.04 -47.18 41.35
C GLU A 39 -22.54 -47.33 41.66
N GLU A 40 -23.11 -46.31 42.31
CA GLU A 40 -24.54 -46.19 42.55
C GLU A 40 -25.28 -45.93 41.23
N GLU A 41 -26.14 -46.87 40.83
CA GLU A 41 -27.07 -46.73 39.70
C GLU A 41 -28.22 -45.74 40.03
N SER A 42 -28.43 -44.76 39.14
CA SER A 42 -29.63 -43.92 39.13
C SER A 42 -30.80 -44.65 38.45
N PRO A 43 -31.98 -44.81 39.09
CA PRO A 43 -32.99 -45.78 38.65
C PRO A 43 -33.97 -45.33 37.56
N ASN A 44 -33.70 -44.29 36.75
CA ASN A 44 -34.73 -43.68 35.88
C ASN A 44 -34.35 -43.47 34.40
N ALA A 45 -33.66 -44.43 33.77
CA ALA A 45 -33.40 -44.41 32.32
C ALA A 45 -34.28 -45.43 31.57
N THR A 46 -35.01 -44.97 30.56
CA THR A 46 -35.90 -45.78 29.72
C THR A 46 -35.13 -46.74 28.80
N GLN A 47 -35.74 -47.86 28.41
CA GLN A 47 -35.08 -48.95 27.65
C GLN A 47 -34.55 -48.51 26.27
N SER A 48 -35.10 -47.43 25.70
CA SER A 48 -34.63 -46.75 24.49
C SER A 48 -33.35 -45.95 24.71
N GLU A 49 -33.20 -45.28 25.86
CA GLU A 49 -31.99 -44.54 26.23
C GLU A 49 -30.83 -45.49 26.50
N ARG A 50 -31.09 -46.64 27.15
CA ARG A 50 -30.06 -47.68 27.33
C ARG A 50 -29.56 -48.27 26.01
N ARG A 51 -30.43 -48.41 25.00
CA ARG A 51 -30.02 -48.83 23.66
C ARG A 51 -29.24 -47.76 22.91
N GLN A 52 -29.58 -46.47 23.07
CA GLN A 52 -28.81 -45.39 22.46
C GLN A 52 -27.43 -45.23 23.08
N ILE A 53 -27.32 -45.30 24.42
CA ILE A 53 -26.05 -45.23 25.13
C ILE A 53 -25.15 -46.43 24.73
N ALA A 54 -25.70 -47.65 24.70
CA ALA A 54 -24.95 -48.84 24.27
C ALA A 54 -24.50 -48.79 22.79
N VAL A 55 -25.28 -48.15 21.91
CA VAL A 55 -24.91 -47.92 20.49
C VAL A 55 -23.83 -46.84 20.37
N ILE A 56 -23.86 -45.79 21.20
CA ILE A 56 -22.83 -44.75 21.23
C ILE A 56 -21.50 -45.34 21.76
N ASP A 57 -21.54 -46.14 22.82
CA ASP A 57 -20.36 -46.79 23.39
C ASP A 57 -19.73 -47.80 22.41
N THR A 58 -20.54 -48.52 21.63
CA THR A 58 -20.02 -49.43 20.59
C THR A 58 -19.47 -48.69 19.38
N VAL A 59 -20.05 -47.55 18.99
CA VAL A 59 -19.49 -46.70 17.92
C VAL A 59 -18.17 -46.05 18.37
N GLU A 60 -18.07 -45.56 19.62
CA GLU A 60 -16.83 -45.02 20.17
C GLU A 60 -15.75 -46.10 20.34
N ALA A 61 -16.11 -47.31 20.79
CA ALA A 61 -15.18 -48.43 20.88
C ALA A 61 -14.66 -48.88 19.51
N VAL A 62 -15.51 -48.88 18.47
CA VAL A 62 -15.10 -49.17 17.09
C VAL A 62 -14.23 -48.04 16.51
N GLN A 63 -14.52 -46.78 16.83
CA GLN A 63 -13.70 -45.64 16.43
C GLN A 63 -12.31 -45.65 17.11
N GLN A 64 -12.24 -46.08 18.37
CA GLN A 64 -10.99 -46.22 19.12
C GLN A 64 -10.17 -47.42 18.64
N ALA A 65 -10.80 -48.57 18.36
CA ALA A 65 -10.13 -49.74 17.79
C ALA A 65 -9.56 -49.49 16.37
N GLN A 66 -10.22 -48.64 15.58
CA GLN A 66 -9.70 -48.21 14.26
C GLN A 66 -8.53 -47.19 14.35
N GLY A 67 -8.31 -46.56 15.52
CA GLY A 67 -7.22 -45.60 15.74
C GLY A 67 -5.88 -46.23 16.16
N GLU A 68 -5.89 -47.48 16.65
CA GLU A 68 -4.69 -48.16 17.10
C GLU A 68 -3.83 -48.71 15.94
N HIS A 69 -4.45 -49.01 14.79
CA HIS A 69 -3.76 -49.58 13.63
C HIS A 69 -3.34 -48.56 12.56
N GLU A 70 -3.15 -47.29 12.91
CA GLU A 70 -2.64 -46.26 12.00
C GLU A 70 -1.12 -46.05 12.15
N LEU A 71 -0.38 -46.25 11.05
CA LEU A 71 1.06 -46.03 10.98
C LEU A 71 1.45 -44.59 11.45
N PRO A 72 2.55 -44.43 12.21
CA PRO A 72 2.90 -43.17 12.87
C PRO A 72 3.12 -42.00 11.92
N HIS A 73 3.53 -42.25 10.67
CA HIS A 73 3.67 -41.22 9.64
C HIS A 73 2.31 -40.64 9.22
N ARG A 74 1.23 -41.43 9.26
CA ARG A 74 -0.13 -41.01 8.90
C ARG A 74 -0.75 -40.19 10.03
N LYS A 75 -0.51 -40.58 11.29
CA LYS A 75 -0.82 -39.77 12.48
C LYS A 75 -0.08 -38.43 12.45
N ARG A 76 1.22 -38.42 12.12
CA ARG A 76 2.01 -37.19 11.97
C ARG A 76 1.51 -36.32 10.82
N LYS A 77 1.12 -36.91 9.69
CA LYS A 77 0.55 -36.20 8.53
C LYS A 77 -0.83 -35.62 8.84
N ARG A 78 -1.68 -36.36 9.56
CA ARG A 78 -2.99 -35.89 10.04
C ARG A 78 -2.87 -34.82 11.12
N ARG A 79 -1.91 -34.97 12.03
CA ARG A 79 -1.60 -33.96 13.05
C ARG A 79 -0.97 -32.71 12.42
N LYS A 80 -0.18 -32.86 11.35
CA LYS A 80 0.35 -31.75 10.53
C LYS A 80 -0.71 -31.12 9.63
N SER A 81 -1.68 -31.88 9.11
CA SER A 81 -2.83 -31.34 8.38
C SER A 81 -3.82 -30.66 9.31
N ALA A 82 -4.00 -31.18 10.53
CA ALA A 82 -4.79 -30.58 11.61
C ALA A 82 -4.11 -29.33 12.20
N LEU A 83 -2.77 -29.33 12.32
CA LEU A 83 -1.99 -28.11 12.63
C LEU A 83 -1.97 -27.13 11.45
N SER A 84 -2.07 -27.60 10.21
CA SER A 84 -2.21 -26.69 9.05
C SER A 84 -3.64 -26.17 8.87
N SER A 85 -4.61 -26.83 9.49
CA SER A 85 -6.02 -26.44 9.55
C SER A 85 -6.36 -25.75 10.88
N SER A 86 -5.37 -25.39 11.71
CA SER A 86 -5.64 -24.43 12.76
C SER A 86 -5.91 -23.11 12.06
N ASP A 87 -7.18 -22.71 12.07
CA ASP A 87 -7.64 -21.33 11.89
C ASP A 87 -6.93 -20.45 12.92
N GLU A 88 -5.64 -20.19 12.73
CA GLU A 88 -4.96 -19.13 13.44
C GLU A 88 -5.62 -17.85 12.92
N PRO A 89 -6.40 -17.15 13.77
CA PRO A 89 -7.17 -16.01 13.32
C PRO A 89 -6.19 -14.97 12.77
N LEU A 90 -6.47 -14.49 11.56
CA LEU A 90 -5.67 -13.43 10.95
C LEU A 90 -5.49 -12.27 11.95
N PRO A 91 -4.30 -11.64 11.97
CA PRO A 91 -4.02 -10.61 12.95
C PRO A 91 -5.07 -9.49 12.88
N LEU A 92 -5.47 -9.02 14.06
CA LEU A 92 -6.42 -7.92 14.23
C LEU A 92 -6.02 -6.68 13.43
N ASP A 93 -7.03 -5.92 12.96
CA ASP A 93 -6.80 -4.68 12.19
C ASP A 93 -5.98 -3.66 13.00
N ALA A 94 -5.15 -2.85 12.34
CA ALA A 94 -4.24 -1.93 13.04
C ALA A 94 -4.96 -0.93 13.96
N SER A 95 -6.15 -0.47 13.54
CA SER A 95 -7.03 0.38 14.35
C SER A 95 -7.51 -0.33 15.62
N SER A 96 -7.88 -1.61 15.52
CA SER A 96 -8.31 -2.39 16.68
C SER A 96 -7.16 -2.66 17.65
N GLN A 97 -5.93 -2.89 17.16
CA GLN A 97 -4.75 -3.02 18.03
C GLN A 97 -4.50 -1.74 18.83
N LEU A 98 -4.58 -0.57 18.18
CA LEU A 98 -4.43 0.73 18.85
C LEU A 98 -5.57 1.02 19.84
N ALA A 99 -6.81 0.68 19.50
CA ALA A 99 -7.95 0.83 20.39
C ALA A 99 -7.83 -0.08 21.63
N THR A 100 -7.35 -1.32 21.46
CA THR A 100 -7.05 -2.22 22.57
C THR A 100 -5.92 -1.68 23.45
N ALA A 101 -4.81 -1.24 22.84
CA ALA A 101 -3.70 -0.62 23.56
C ALA A 101 -4.14 0.63 24.33
N ALA A 102 -4.96 1.50 23.74
CA ALA A 102 -5.50 2.69 24.40
C ALA A 102 -6.41 2.33 25.59
N THR A 103 -7.13 1.21 25.53
CA THR A 103 -7.97 0.73 26.64
C THR A 103 -7.11 0.15 27.77
N ALA A 104 -6.00 -0.51 27.44
CA ALA A 104 -5.10 -1.13 28.41
C ALA A 104 -4.23 -0.12 29.19
N MET A 105 -4.15 1.14 28.75
CA MET A 105 -3.37 2.17 29.46
C MET A 105 -4.06 2.63 30.76
N PRO A 106 -3.27 2.96 31.81
CA PRO A 106 -3.82 3.46 33.07
C PRO A 106 -4.55 4.79 32.87
N THR A 107 -5.57 5.04 33.69
CA THR A 107 -6.42 6.24 33.64
C THR A 107 -5.64 7.54 33.85
N SER A 108 -4.51 7.48 34.55
CA SER A 108 -3.58 8.61 34.73
C SER A 108 -2.95 9.10 33.41
N ALA A 109 -2.88 8.26 32.39
CA ALA A 109 -2.34 8.61 31.06
C ALA A 109 -3.43 9.15 30.11
N PHE A 110 -4.30 10.03 30.60
CA PHE A 110 -5.50 10.50 29.89
C PHE A 110 -5.22 11.06 28.47
N ILE A 111 -4.24 11.94 28.34
CA ILE A 111 -3.88 12.57 27.06
C ILE A 111 -3.40 11.53 26.05
N ARG A 112 -2.45 10.67 26.47
CA ARG A 112 -1.89 9.60 25.63
C ARG A 112 -2.98 8.62 25.19
N ARG A 113 -3.90 8.27 26.10
CA ARG A 113 -5.06 7.43 25.79
C ARG A 113 -5.96 8.08 24.74
N ARG A 114 -6.33 9.36 24.91
CA ARG A 114 -7.14 10.09 23.91
C ARG A 114 -6.44 10.18 22.56
N MET A 115 -5.16 10.54 22.53
CA MET A 115 -4.40 10.60 21.27
C MET A 115 -4.35 9.25 20.57
N ALA A 116 -4.11 8.16 21.30
CA ALA A 116 -4.12 6.81 20.74
C ALA A 116 -5.50 6.43 20.19
N THR A 117 -6.60 6.81 20.86
CA THR A 117 -7.95 6.57 20.36
C THR A 117 -8.25 7.36 19.09
N TYR A 118 -7.89 8.64 19.01
CA TYR A 118 -8.07 9.42 17.78
C TYR A 118 -7.15 8.94 16.64
N LEU A 119 -5.89 8.58 16.94
CA LEU A 119 -5.00 7.95 15.96
C LEU A 119 -5.54 6.61 15.48
N SER A 120 -6.29 5.87 16.30
CA SER A 120 -6.92 4.62 15.84
C SER A 120 -7.97 4.86 14.75
N LEU A 121 -8.61 6.04 14.69
CA LEU A 121 -9.53 6.43 13.62
C LEU A 121 -8.82 6.61 12.28
N SER A 122 -7.58 7.12 12.30
CA SER A 122 -6.82 7.40 11.08
C SER A 122 -6.21 6.16 10.41
N LYS A 123 -6.29 4.97 11.03
CA LYS A 123 -5.65 3.73 10.55
C LYS A 123 -4.18 3.96 10.12
N PRO A 124 -3.27 4.28 11.05
CA PRO A 124 -1.98 4.88 10.73
C PRO A 124 -1.10 4.02 9.83
N ARG A 125 -1.12 2.68 9.96
CA ARG A 125 -0.37 1.79 9.07
C ARG A 125 -0.82 1.89 7.61
N LEU A 126 -2.14 1.99 7.38
CA LEU A 126 -2.71 2.13 6.05
C LEU A 126 -2.39 3.53 5.49
N SER A 127 -2.61 4.57 6.29
CA SER A 127 -2.34 5.96 5.90
C SER A 127 -0.86 6.20 5.61
N LEU A 128 0.05 5.58 6.35
CA LEU A 128 1.49 5.62 6.07
C LEU A 128 1.83 4.92 4.75
N LEU A 129 1.18 3.81 4.42
CA LEU A 129 1.39 3.15 3.13
C LEU A 129 0.91 4.04 1.98
N VAL A 130 -0.26 4.70 2.14
CA VAL A 130 -0.76 5.67 1.16
C VAL A 130 0.24 6.81 0.96
N VAL A 131 0.71 7.42 2.05
CA VAL A 131 1.73 8.47 2.00
C VAL A 131 3.00 7.97 1.31
N LEU A 132 3.48 6.76 1.63
CA LEU A 132 4.67 6.19 0.99
C LEU A 132 4.49 6.01 -0.51
N THR A 133 3.32 5.54 -0.97
CA THR A 133 3.05 5.39 -2.41
C THR A 133 2.98 6.74 -3.12
N THR A 134 2.39 7.76 -2.48
CA THR A 134 2.37 9.15 -2.97
C THR A 134 3.78 9.74 -3.05
N THR A 135 4.57 9.61 -2.00
CA THR A 135 5.95 10.11 -1.97
C THR A 135 6.84 9.37 -2.96
N SER A 136 6.65 8.06 -3.14
CA SER A 136 7.41 7.29 -4.15
C SER A 136 7.16 7.84 -5.56
N ALA A 137 5.91 8.18 -5.89
CA ALA A 137 5.57 8.79 -7.18
C ALA A 137 6.17 10.20 -7.34
N TYR A 138 6.08 11.03 -6.30
CA TYR A 138 6.72 12.35 -6.26
C TYR A 138 8.25 12.24 -6.48
N SER A 139 8.90 11.29 -5.83
CA SER A 139 10.34 11.04 -5.95
C SER A 139 10.76 10.46 -7.30
N LEU A 140 9.87 9.71 -7.99
CA LEU A 140 10.20 9.10 -9.28
C LEU A 140 10.13 10.10 -10.45
N TYR A 141 9.42 11.22 -10.29
CA TYR A 141 9.26 12.24 -11.33
C TYR A 141 10.63 12.69 -11.92
N PRO A 142 10.80 12.72 -13.25
CA PRO A 142 12.04 13.15 -13.88
C PRO A 142 12.16 14.68 -13.81
N ILE A 143 13.28 15.17 -13.28
CA ILE A 143 13.54 16.61 -13.16
C ILE A 143 14.36 17.05 -14.37
N PRO A 144 13.98 18.13 -15.08
CA PRO A 144 14.76 18.65 -16.21
C PRO A 144 16.19 19.05 -15.80
N ASP A 145 17.17 18.78 -16.67
CA ASP A 145 18.60 19.02 -16.40
C ASP A 145 18.95 20.49 -16.10
N ILE A 146 18.13 21.43 -16.58
CA ILE A 146 18.30 22.86 -16.33
C ILE A 146 18.15 23.17 -14.83
N LEU A 147 17.22 22.49 -14.13
CA LEU A 147 17.02 22.62 -12.69
C LEU A 147 18.00 21.75 -11.89
N SER A 148 18.56 20.71 -12.51
CA SER A 148 19.53 19.80 -11.88
C SER A 148 20.92 20.43 -11.75
N SER A 149 21.26 21.38 -12.64
CA SER A 149 22.56 22.08 -12.70
C SER A 149 22.89 22.97 -11.49
N MET A 150 21.91 23.32 -10.65
CA MET A 150 22.09 24.15 -9.46
C MET A 150 22.20 23.36 -8.14
N ALA A 151 22.04 22.04 -8.18
CA ALA A 151 22.14 21.17 -7.02
C ALA A 151 23.26 20.13 -7.21
N SER A 152 23.88 19.70 -6.11
CA SER A 152 24.87 18.59 -6.14
C SER A 152 24.26 17.36 -6.85
N PRO A 153 25.03 16.59 -7.66
CA PRO A 153 24.51 15.51 -8.50
C PRO A 153 23.72 14.40 -7.76
N ALA A 154 23.88 14.27 -6.44
CA ALA A 154 23.07 13.35 -5.62
C ALA A 154 21.74 13.95 -5.14
N THR A 155 21.63 15.28 -5.06
CA THR A 155 20.43 16.01 -4.62
C THR A 155 19.58 16.49 -5.80
N SER A 156 20.11 16.45 -7.02
CA SER A 156 19.43 16.89 -8.23
C SER A 156 18.48 15.85 -8.84
N THR A 157 18.53 14.60 -8.36
CA THR A 157 17.69 13.51 -8.88
C THR A 157 16.32 13.40 -8.18
N PHE A 158 16.12 13.95 -6.98
CA PHE A 158 14.84 13.86 -6.24
C PHE A 158 14.14 15.22 -6.17
N SER A 159 12.81 15.25 -6.38
CA SER A 159 12.02 16.49 -6.44
C SER A 159 12.24 17.32 -5.18
N THR A 160 12.71 18.55 -5.37
CA THR A 160 13.74 19.17 -4.52
C THR A 160 13.18 20.02 -3.37
N SER A 161 11.85 20.15 -3.22
CA SER A 161 11.26 20.95 -2.14
C SER A 161 10.85 20.09 -0.95
N THR A 162 11.69 20.09 0.08
CA THR A 162 11.37 19.52 1.40
C THR A 162 10.04 20.05 1.95
N LEU A 163 9.73 21.31 1.64
CA LEU A 163 8.50 21.97 2.08
C LEU A 163 7.26 21.36 1.40
N THR A 164 7.28 21.20 0.08
CA THR A 164 6.18 20.58 -0.67
C THR A 164 5.99 19.13 -0.25
N LEU A 165 7.07 18.38 -0.03
CA LEU A 165 7.00 17.02 0.49
C LEU A 165 6.32 16.99 1.87
N LEU A 166 6.64 17.93 2.76
CA LEU A 166 5.98 18.03 4.07
C LEU A 166 4.49 18.32 3.94
N PHE A 167 4.09 19.25 3.06
CA PHE A 167 2.68 19.55 2.80
C PHE A 167 1.95 18.37 2.15
N LEU A 168 2.56 17.71 1.16
CA LEU A 168 2.04 16.54 0.48
C LEU A 168 1.82 15.38 1.45
N THR A 169 2.83 15.05 2.26
CA THR A 169 2.76 13.94 3.22
C THR A 169 1.77 14.21 4.34
N SER A 170 1.81 15.41 4.94
CA SER A 170 0.91 15.81 6.02
C SER A 170 -0.54 15.91 5.52
N GLY A 171 -0.75 16.57 4.39
CA GLY A 171 -2.06 16.74 3.76
C GLY A 171 -2.68 15.40 3.33
N THR A 172 -1.88 14.53 2.70
CA THR A 172 -2.33 13.18 2.30
C THR A 172 -2.68 12.32 3.52
N PHE A 173 -1.88 12.38 4.59
CA PHE A 173 -2.18 11.66 5.84
C PHE A 173 -3.48 12.13 6.48
N LEU A 174 -3.71 13.44 6.55
CA LEU A 174 -4.93 14.05 7.08
C LEU A 174 -6.16 13.70 6.23
N SER A 175 -6.06 13.77 4.90
CA SER A 175 -7.14 13.35 4.00
C SER A 175 -7.45 11.85 4.12
N SER A 176 -6.42 11.00 4.27
CA SER A 176 -6.61 9.57 4.55
C SER A 176 -7.26 9.34 5.92
N ALA A 177 -6.89 10.12 6.93
CA ALA A 177 -7.51 10.06 8.25
C ALA A 177 -9.00 10.42 8.20
N CYS A 178 -9.37 11.46 7.44
CA CYS A 178 -10.75 11.84 7.18
C CYS A 178 -11.53 10.69 6.52
N ALA A 179 -11.04 10.19 5.38
CA ALA A 179 -11.68 9.12 4.62
C ALA A 179 -11.87 7.84 5.46
N ASN A 180 -10.86 7.45 6.24
CA ASN A 180 -10.95 6.30 7.14
C ASN A 180 -11.94 6.49 8.28
N THR A 181 -12.00 7.70 8.87
CA THR A 181 -12.95 8.02 9.93
C THR A 181 -14.38 7.99 9.42
N LEU A 182 -14.64 8.57 8.24
CA LEU A 182 -15.95 8.52 7.58
C LEU A 182 -16.36 7.08 7.25
N ASN A 183 -15.46 6.25 6.73
CA ASN A 183 -15.74 4.83 6.51
C ASN A 183 -16.15 4.13 7.82
N MET A 184 -15.46 4.36 8.94
CA MET A 184 -15.85 3.76 10.23
C MET A 184 -17.19 4.29 10.76
N LEU A 185 -17.53 5.56 10.48
CA LEU A 185 -18.82 6.14 10.84
C LEU A 185 -19.97 5.48 10.07
N PHE A 186 -19.82 5.30 8.76
CA PHE A 186 -20.85 4.68 7.92
C PHE A 186 -21.00 3.18 8.15
N GLU A 187 -19.91 2.48 8.50
CA GLU A 187 -19.90 1.02 8.66
C GLU A 187 -20.05 0.54 10.11
N GLN A 188 -20.29 1.42 11.09
CA GLN A 188 -20.27 1.07 12.53
C GLN A 188 -21.08 -0.18 12.88
N ARG A 189 -22.29 -0.35 12.32
CA ARG A 189 -23.16 -1.51 12.58
C ARG A 189 -22.61 -2.80 11.97
N TYR A 190 -22.04 -2.73 10.78
CA TYR A 190 -21.51 -3.89 10.06
C TYR A 190 -20.14 -4.31 10.59
N ASP A 191 -19.32 -3.33 10.98
CA ASP A 191 -18.04 -3.57 11.62
C ASP A 191 -18.19 -4.37 12.92
N ALA A 192 -19.33 -4.25 13.62
CA ALA A 192 -19.64 -5.01 14.82
C ALA A 192 -19.85 -6.52 14.57
N LEU A 193 -20.23 -6.89 13.33
CA LEU A 193 -20.56 -8.27 12.95
C LEU A 193 -19.33 -9.07 12.49
N MET A 194 -18.19 -8.42 12.20
CA MET A 194 -16.99 -9.12 11.73
C MET A 194 -15.95 -9.29 12.84
N SER A 195 -15.34 -10.48 12.89
CA SER A 195 -14.37 -10.87 13.91
C SER A 195 -13.17 -9.90 14.03
N ARG A 196 -12.72 -9.37 12.88
CA ARG A 196 -11.57 -8.46 12.75
C ARG A 196 -11.88 -7.01 13.12
N THR A 197 -13.12 -6.55 12.93
CA THR A 197 -13.47 -5.11 13.03
C THR A 197 -14.34 -4.77 14.23
N ARG A 198 -14.91 -5.77 14.93
CA ARG A 198 -15.69 -5.58 16.16
C ARG A 198 -14.95 -4.79 17.25
N ASN A 199 -13.62 -4.79 17.21
CA ASN A 199 -12.76 -4.10 18.17
C ASN A 199 -12.40 -2.65 17.77
N ARG A 200 -13.01 -2.09 16.71
CA ARG A 200 -12.79 -0.71 16.27
C ARG A 200 -13.30 0.31 17.31
N PRO A 201 -12.70 1.52 17.38
CA PRO A 201 -13.01 2.52 18.39
C PRO A 201 -14.48 2.96 18.41
N LEU A 202 -15.12 3.10 17.24
CA LEU A 202 -16.53 3.49 17.13
C LEU A 202 -17.51 2.37 17.48
N VAL A 203 -17.16 1.11 17.18
CA VAL A 203 -17.97 -0.05 17.58
C VAL A 203 -17.98 -0.19 19.09
N ARG A 204 -16.81 -0.03 19.72
CA ARG A 204 -16.63 -0.09 21.18
C ARG A 204 -17.07 1.18 21.92
N GLN A 205 -17.62 2.16 21.21
CA GLN A 205 -18.05 3.45 21.75
C GLN A 205 -16.95 4.20 22.54
N LEU A 206 -15.68 4.03 22.18
CA LEU A 206 -14.55 4.75 22.81
C LEU A 206 -14.55 6.24 22.45
N ILE A 207 -15.20 6.60 21.33
CA ILE A 207 -15.40 7.97 20.85
C ILE A 207 -16.86 8.09 20.41
N SER A 208 -17.49 9.23 20.69
CA SER A 208 -18.85 9.49 20.23
C SER A 208 -18.88 9.71 18.70
N PRO A 209 -19.94 9.29 17.99
CA PRO A 209 -20.05 9.51 16.54
C PRO A 209 -19.92 10.98 16.14
N ARG A 210 -20.44 11.91 16.97
CA ARG A 210 -20.30 13.36 16.76
C ARG A 210 -18.84 13.81 16.83
N ALA A 211 -18.08 13.35 17.83
CA ALA A 211 -16.67 13.71 17.95
C ALA A 211 -15.84 13.14 16.80
N ALA A 212 -16.14 11.92 16.34
CA ALA A 212 -15.50 11.36 15.16
C ALA A 212 -15.85 12.11 13.87
N ALA A 213 -17.10 12.58 13.71
CA ALA A 213 -17.50 13.40 12.57
C ALA A 213 -16.77 14.76 12.54
N VAL A 214 -16.65 15.42 13.70
CA VAL A 214 -15.87 16.67 13.83
C VAL A 214 -14.40 16.42 13.52
N PHE A 215 -13.81 15.33 14.03
CA PHE A 215 -12.44 14.95 13.71
C PHE A 215 -12.24 14.73 12.20
N ALA A 216 -13.16 14.00 11.55
CA ALA A 216 -13.11 13.79 10.11
C ALA A 216 -13.16 15.12 9.33
N LEU A 217 -14.08 16.02 9.70
CA LEU A 217 -14.21 17.33 9.08
C LEU A 217 -12.94 18.18 9.24
N LEU A 218 -12.38 18.23 10.45
CA LEU A 218 -11.16 18.97 10.73
C LEU A 218 -9.98 18.40 9.95
N CYS A 219 -9.79 17.08 9.94
CA CYS A 219 -8.74 16.43 9.14
C CYS A 219 -8.94 16.64 7.64
N GLY A 220 -10.17 16.57 7.14
CA GLY A 220 -10.49 16.82 5.73
C GLY A 220 -10.17 18.26 5.33
N ALA A 221 -10.69 19.24 6.07
CA ALA A 221 -10.47 20.66 5.79
C ALA A 221 -9.00 21.05 5.87
N SER A 222 -8.30 20.66 6.95
CA SER A 222 -6.87 20.93 7.10
C SER A 222 -6.01 20.19 6.07
N GLY A 223 -6.35 18.93 5.75
CA GLY A 223 -5.64 18.15 4.74
C GLY A 223 -5.75 18.77 3.34
N LEU A 224 -6.96 19.16 2.93
CA LEU A 224 -7.19 19.83 1.64
C LEU A 224 -6.53 21.21 1.58
N LEU A 225 -6.57 21.97 2.69
CA LEU A 225 -5.91 23.28 2.77
C LEU A 225 -4.39 23.16 2.63
N LEU A 226 -3.77 22.21 3.35
CA LEU A 226 -2.33 21.95 3.26
C LEU A 226 -1.91 21.53 1.85
N LEU A 227 -2.70 20.69 1.18
CA LEU A 227 -2.43 20.30 -0.20
C LEU A 227 -2.61 21.48 -1.15
N GLY A 228 -3.68 22.26 -1.01
CA GLY A 228 -3.97 23.38 -1.91
C GLY A 228 -2.94 24.51 -1.82
N LEU A 229 -2.50 24.84 -0.60
CA LEU A 229 -1.51 25.89 -0.36
C LEU A 229 -0.07 25.43 -0.57
N GLY A 230 0.23 24.18 -0.21
CA GLY A 230 1.58 23.66 -0.18
C GLY A 230 2.01 22.84 -1.39
N THR A 231 1.06 22.46 -2.26
CA THR A 231 1.34 21.75 -3.51
C THR A 231 0.70 22.50 -4.68
N ASN A 232 -0.48 22.08 -5.12
CA ASN A 232 -1.27 22.78 -6.14
C ASN A 232 -2.78 22.46 -6.00
N PRO A 233 -3.66 23.26 -6.62
CA PRO A 233 -5.11 23.04 -6.60
C PRO A 233 -5.54 21.69 -7.19
N THR A 234 -4.81 21.15 -8.16
CA THR A 234 -5.10 19.85 -8.79
C THR A 234 -4.95 18.70 -7.78
N VAL A 235 -3.87 18.69 -6.99
CA VAL A 235 -3.64 17.70 -5.94
C VAL A 235 -4.69 17.80 -4.83
N ALA A 236 -5.09 19.01 -4.44
CA ALA A 236 -6.18 19.21 -3.48
C ALA A 236 -7.51 18.67 -4.03
N SER A 237 -7.80 18.92 -5.31
CA SER A 237 -9.02 18.45 -5.98
C SER A 237 -9.04 16.92 -6.09
N LEU A 238 -7.91 16.30 -6.45
CA LEU A 238 -7.75 14.84 -6.46
C LEU A 238 -7.95 14.24 -5.07
N SER A 239 -7.43 14.88 -4.02
CA SER A 239 -7.63 14.46 -2.63
C SER A 239 -9.09 14.56 -2.20
N ALA A 240 -9.78 15.65 -2.55
CA ALA A 240 -11.21 15.82 -2.29
C ALA A 240 -12.05 14.76 -3.01
N LEU A 241 -11.75 14.52 -4.29
CA LEU A 241 -12.36 13.45 -5.08
C LEU A 241 -12.09 12.09 -4.43
N ASN A 242 -10.89 11.84 -3.92
CA ASN A 242 -10.54 10.58 -3.28
C ASN A 242 -11.33 10.34 -1.98
N ILE A 243 -11.50 11.38 -1.15
CA ILE A 243 -12.35 11.33 0.05
C ILE A 243 -13.80 11.00 -0.35
N PHE A 244 -14.34 11.68 -1.36
CA PHE A 244 -15.69 11.46 -1.86
C PHE A 244 -15.87 10.04 -2.42
N LEU A 245 -14.96 9.58 -3.28
CA LEU A 245 -15.01 8.24 -3.85
C LEU A 245 -14.92 7.16 -2.78
N TYR A 246 -14.06 7.32 -1.77
CA TYR A 246 -13.92 6.32 -0.72
C TYR A 246 -15.12 6.28 0.22
N ALA A 247 -15.47 7.42 0.82
CA ALA A 247 -16.52 7.48 1.82
C ALA A 247 -17.94 7.47 1.20
N GLY A 248 -18.14 8.24 0.12
CA GLY A 248 -19.45 8.45 -0.50
C GLY A 248 -19.86 7.39 -1.51
N VAL A 249 -18.92 6.78 -2.25
CA VAL A 249 -19.24 5.82 -3.32
C VAL A 249 -18.85 4.40 -2.94
N TYR A 250 -17.57 4.16 -2.64
CA TYR A 250 -17.04 2.83 -2.36
C TYR A 250 -17.68 2.21 -1.12
N THR A 251 -17.73 2.95 0.00
CA THR A 251 -18.25 2.45 1.28
C THR A 251 -19.69 1.91 1.17
N PRO A 252 -20.69 2.68 0.69
CA PRO A 252 -22.05 2.15 0.51
C PRO A 252 -22.12 1.03 -0.54
N MET A 253 -21.33 1.13 -1.62
CA MET A 253 -21.37 0.14 -2.69
C MET A 253 -20.89 -1.25 -2.27
N LYS A 254 -20.10 -1.40 -1.20
CA LYS A 254 -19.78 -2.71 -0.61
C LYS A 254 -21.04 -3.54 -0.25
N ARG A 255 -22.19 -2.89 -0.09
CA ARG A 255 -23.50 -3.53 0.18
C ARG A 255 -24.29 -3.84 -1.09
N ILE A 256 -24.04 -3.09 -2.15
CA ILE A 256 -24.87 -3.09 -3.35
C ILE A 256 -24.30 -4.03 -4.39
N SER A 257 -22.98 -4.01 -4.61
CA SER A 257 -22.36 -4.73 -5.71
C SER A 257 -20.91 -5.14 -5.43
N ALA A 258 -20.52 -6.28 -6.00
CA ALA A 258 -19.14 -6.73 -6.11
C ALA A 258 -18.24 -5.74 -6.90
N ALA A 259 -18.82 -4.81 -7.66
CA ALA A 259 -18.10 -3.72 -8.33
C ALA A 259 -17.36 -2.79 -7.35
N ASN A 260 -17.68 -2.84 -6.05
CA ASN A 260 -16.99 -2.08 -5.02
C ASN A 260 -15.46 -2.20 -5.08
N THR A 261 -14.93 -3.38 -5.40
CA THR A 261 -13.49 -3.59 -5.40
C THR A 261 -12.78 -2.79 -6.49
N TRP A 262 -13.44 -2.56 -7.64
CA TRP A 262 -12.86 -1.74 -8.71
C TRP A 262 -12.85 -0.26 -8.36
N ILE A 263 -13.92 0.26 -7.76
CA ILE A 263 -13.93 1.66 -7.29
C ILE A 263 -12.95 1.85 -6.13
N GLY A 264 -12.83 0.88 -5.23
CA GLY A 264 -11.78 0.86 -4.21
C GLY A 264 -10.37 0.88 -4.83
N ALA A 265 -10.16 0.15 -5.93
CA ALA A 265 -8.91 0.17 -6.67
C ALA A 265 -8.58 1.54 -7.26
N ILE A 266 -9.59 2.27 -7.79
CA ILE A 266 -9.42 3.66 -8.26
C ILE A 266 -8.97 4.56 -7.11
N VAL A 267 -9.62 4.46 -5.95
CA VAL A 267 -9.25 5.24 -4.74
C VAL A 267 -7.78 5.01 -4.37
N GLY A 268 -7.28 3.77 -4.45
CA GLY A 268 -5.88 3.48 -4.16
C GLY A 268 -4.89 3.89 -5.26
N GLY A 269 -5.36 4.15 -6.49
CA GLY A 269 -4.54 4.67 -7.60
C GLY A 269 -4.40 6.19 -7.64
N ILE A 270 -5.31 6.94 -7.00
CA ILE A 270 -5.25 8.41 -6.92
C ILE A 270 -4.02 8.94 -6.14
N PRO A 271 -3.61 8.36 -4.99
CA PRO A 271 -2.49 8.89 -4.22
C PRO A 271 -1.15 8.92 -4.98
N PRO A 272 -0.77 7.92 -5.81
CA PRO A 272 0.36 8.07 -6.73
C PRO A 272 0.22 9.23 -7.71
N LEU A 273 -0.96 9.46 -8.32
CA LEU A 273 -1.20 10.61 -9.20
C LEU A 273 -1.02 11.93 -8.46
N MET A 274 -1.50 12.02 -7.22
CA MET A 274 -1.29 13.21 -6.38
C MET A 274 0.19 13.50 -6.18
N GLY A 275 1.01 12.47 -5.98
CA GLY A 275 2.47 12.61 -5.85
C GLY A 275 3.12 13.10 -7.14
N TRP A 276 2.74 12.53 -8.27
CA TRP A 276 3.23 12.93 -9.59
C TRP A 276 2.86 14.39 -9.93
N CYS A 277 1.60 14.76 -9.75
CA CYS A 277 1.13 16.13 -10.02
C CYS A 277 1.74 17.15 -9.05
N ALA A 278 2.08 16.76 -7.82
CA ALA A 278 2.79 17.64 -6.90
C ALA A 278 4.20 17.96 -7.41
N ALA A 279 4.95 16.96 -7.89
CA ALA A 279 6.29 17.17 -8.47
C ALA A 279 6.21 17.94 -9.80
N ALA A 280 5.29 17.57 -10.68
CA ALA A 280 5.09 18.26 -11.96
C ALA A 280 4.73 19.74 -11.77
N GLY A 281 3.92 20.07 -10.75
CA GLY A 281 3.55 21.45 -10.45
C GLY A 281 4.70 22.32 -9.94
N GLU A 282 5.76 21.73 -9.38
CA GLU A 282 6.97 22.47 -9.00
C GLU A 282 7.84 22.83 -10.20
N VAL A 283 7.84 21.95 -11.20
CA VAL A 283 8.69 22.06 -12.39
C VAL A 283 8.01 22.86 -13.50
N ALA A 284 6.68 22.90 -13.52
CA ALA A 284 5.91 23.69 -14.47
C ALA A 284 6.28 25.18 -14.36
N THR A 285 6.91 25.72 -15.40
CA THR A 285 7.07 27.17 -15.59
C THR A 285 5.71 27.79 -15.93
N SER A 286 5.60 29.10 -15.71
CA SER A 286 4.42 29.96 -15.57
C SER A 286 3.21 29.73 -16.51
N GLU A 287 3.35 29.01 -17.61
CA GLU A 287 2.31 28.77 -18.61
C GLU A 287 1.62 27.38 -18.49
N HIS A 288 2.18 26.43 -17.73
CA HIS A 288 1.71 25.04 -17.67
C HIS A 288 1.17 24.59 -16.29
N HIS A 289 0.31 25.39 -15.66
CA HIS A 289 -0.29 25.06 -14.35
C HIS A 289 -1.70 24.46 -14.44
N SER A 290 -2.21 24.18 -15.64
CA SER A 290 -3.55 23.60 -15.79
C SER A 290 -3.59 22.15 -15.28
N TRP A 291 -4.73 21.74 -14.72
CA TRP A 291 -4.98 20.34 -14.34
C TRP A 291 -4.84 19.39 -15.53
N GLN A 292 -5.09 19.89 -16.75
CA GLN A 292 -4.92 19.13 -17.99
C GLN A 292 -3.46 18.83 -18.26
N ASP A 293 -2.58 19.81 -18.09
CA ASP A 293 -1.15 19.65 -18.31
C ASP A 293 -0.55 18.70 -17.27
N LEU A 294 -0.92 18.85 -16.00
CA LEU A 294 -0.40 18.00 -14.91
C LEU A 294 -0.83 16.54 -15.00
N LEU A 295 -2.01 16.26 -15.59
CA LEU A 295 -2.57 14.90 -15.67
C LEU A 295 -2.43 14.27 -17.05
N PHE A 296 -2.40 15.03 -18.13
CA PHE A 296 -2.49 14.50 -19.50
C PHE A 296 -1.36 14.96 -20.44
N SER A 297 -0.32 15.62 -19.91
CA SER A 297 0.92 15.85 -20.66
C SER A 297 1.66 14.55 -20.98
N GLU A 298 2.52 14.53 -22.00
CA GLU A 298 3.38 13.40 -22.34
C GLU A 298 4.24 12.95 -21.14
N GLY A 299 4.62 13.90 -20.28
CA GLY A 299 5.33 13.63 -19.03
C GLY A 299 4.48 12.97 -17.94
N SER A 300 3.16 12.84 -18.07
CA SER A 300 2.27 12.26 -17.05
C SER A 300 2.18 10.73 -17.08
N LEU A 301 2.74 10.10 -18.11
CA LEU A 301 2.67 8.65 -18.31
C LEU A 301 3.20 7.87 -17.09
N GLY A 302 4.29 8.35 -16.46
CA GLY A 302 4.85 7.71 -15.26
C GLY A 302 3.91 7.75 -14.07
N GLY A 303 3.19 8.87 -13.87
CA GLY A 303 2.18 9.01 -12.83
C GLY A 303 1.02 8.04 -13.03
N TRP A 304 0.50 7.96 -14.26
CA TRP A 304 -0.55 7.00 -14.61
C TRP A 304 -0.09 5.55 -14.56
N ALA A 305 1.16 5.24 -14.90
CA ALA A 305 1.71 3.90 -14.79
C ALA A 305 1.83 3.47 -13.32
N LEU A 306 2.28 4.35 -12.41
CA LEU A 306 2.27 4.06 -10.97
C LEU A 306 0.85 3.94 -10.41
N ALA A 307 -0.07 4.79 -10.85
CA ALA A 307 -1.49 4.68 -10.49
C ALA A 307 -2.09 3.34 -10.95
N ALA A 308 -1.81 2.94 -12.18
CA ALA A 308 -2.22 1.66 -12.75
C ALA A 308 -1.57 0.48 -12.02
N LEU A 309 -0.30 0.61 -11.60
CA LEU A 309 0.40 -0.39 -10.80
C LEU A 309 -0.31 -0.61 -9.47
N LEU A 310 -0.61 0.47 -8.73
CA LEU A 310 -1.33 0.39 -7.45
C LEU A 310 -2.78 -0.09 -7.63
N PHE A 311 -3.43 0.31 -8.72
CA PHE A 311 -4.75 -0.20 -9.08
C PHE A 311 -4.73 -1.70 -9.32
N ALA A 312 -3.81 -2.19 -10.15
CA ALA A 312 -3.67 -3.61 -10.48
C ALA A 312 -3.25 -4.43 -9.26
N TRP A 313 -2.31 -3.93 -8.45
CA TRP A 313 -1.78 -4.60 -7.27
C TRP A 313 -2.83 -4.95 -6.22
N GLN A 314 -3.84 -4.09 -6.06
CA GLN A 314 -4.89 -4.31 -5.07
C GLN A 314 -5.69 -5.60 -5.32
N PHE A 315 -5.82 -6.04 -6.57
CA PHE A 315 -6.62 -7.22 -6.89
C PHE A 315 -6.02 -8.53 -6.35
N PRO A 316 -4.77 -8.94 -6.67
CA PRO A 316 -4.20 -10.13 -6.06
C PRO A 316 -4.15 -10.07 -4.54
N HIS A 317 -3.90 -8.89 -3.96
CA HIS A 317 -3.89 -8.69 -2.51
C HIS A 317 -5.28 -8.88 -1.86
N PHE A 318 -6.27 -8.12 -2.33
CA PHE A 318 -7.60 -8.09 -1.72
C PHE A 318 -8.40 -9.34 -2.06
N MET A 319 -8.32 -9.88 -3.27
CA MET A 319 -9.06 -11.08 -3.66
C MET A 319 -8.57 -12.31 -2.90
N SER A 320 -7.28 -12.39 -2.57
CA SER A 320 -6.74 -13.49 -1.78
C SER A 320 -7.10 -13.34 -0.29
N LEU A 321 -7.01 -12.13 0.26
CA LEU A 321 -7.44 -11.82 1.62
C LEU A 321 -8.93 -12.11 1.81
N SER A 322 -9.78 -11.53 0.96
CA SER A 322 -11.24 -11.65 1.07
C SER A 322 -11.72 -13.09 0.94
N HIS A 323 -10.99 -13.94 0.22
CA HIS A 323 -11.28 -15.37 0.15
C HIS A 323 -11.15 -16.07 1.52
N THR A 324 -10.14 -15.70 2.31
CA THR A 324 -9.94 -16.29 3.65
C THR A 324 -11.00 -15.86 4.66
N ILE A 325 -11.58 -14.67 4.50
CA ILE A 325 -12.60 -14.09 5.40
C ILE A 325 -13.99 -14.02 4.73
N ARG A 326 -14.24 -14.87 3.75
CA ARG A 326 -15.47 -14.83 2.93
C ARG A 326 -16.74 -15.05 3.76
N ALA A 327 -16.68 -15.88 4.80
CA ALA A 327 -17.79 -16.16 5.69
C ALA A 327 -18.17 -14.92 6.52
N ASP A 328 -17.18 -14.20 7.05
CA ASP A 328 -17.41 -12.94 7.78
C ASP A 328 -18.06 -11.88 6.86
N TYR A 329 -17.64 -11.79 5.60
CA TYR A 329 -18.27 -10.88 4.64
C TYR A 329 -19.72 -11.24 4.34
N GLN A 330 -20.01 -12.53 4.20
CA GLN A 330 -21.38 -13.03 3.98
C GLN A 330 -22.26 -12.72 5.19
N ASN A 331 -21.78 -13.02 6.41
CA ASN A 331 -22.50 -12.79 7.66
C ASN A 331 -22.75 -11.30 7.92
N ALA A 332 -21.77 -10.46 7.61
CA ALA A 332 -21.94 -9.02 7.72
C ALA A 332 -22.90 -8.47 6.66
N GLY A 333 -23.09 -9.17 5.53
CA GLY A 333 -23.98 -8.81 4.41
C GLY A 333 -23.31 -8.01 3.29
N HIS A 334 -21.99 -8.06 3.17
CA HIS A 334 -21.24 -7.39 2.11
C HIS A 334 -21.28 -8.20 0.82
N GLN A 335 -21.47 -7.55 -0.33
CA GLN A 335 -21.50 -8.18 -1.66
C GLN A 335 -20.07 -8.27 -2.22
N MET A 336 -19.32 -9.32 -1.84
CA MET A 336 -17.93 -9.53 -2.25
C MET A 336 -17.80 -10.69 -3.23
N LEU A 337 -16.90 -10.59 -4.21
CA LEU A 337 -16.62 -11.69 -5.16
C LEU A 337 -16.18 -12.97 -4.45
N ALA A 338 -15.48 -12.84 -3.33
CA ALA A 338 -14.93 -13.96 -2.57
C ALA A 338 -15.96 -15.02 -2.18
N TRP A 339 -17.22 -14.64 -1.90
CA TRP A 339 -18.30 -15.58 -1.58
C TRP A 339 -19.37 -15.67 -2.67
N THR A 340 -19.66 -14.57 -3.40
CA THR A 340 -20.66 -14.60 -4.49
C THR A 340 -20.18 -15.42 -5.69
N ASN A 341 -18.90 -15.31 -6.07
CA ASN A 341 -18.32 -16.11 -7.14
C ASN A 341 -16.80 -16.32 -6.90
N PRO A 342 -16.42 -17.31 -6.07
CA PRO A 342 -15.03 -17.58 -5.72
C PRO A 342 -14.13 -17.89 -6.92
N ALA A 343 -14.66 -18.51 -7.98
CA ALA A 343 -13.91 -18.78 -9.21
C ALA A 343 -13.59 -17.49 -9.97
N ARG A 344 -14.54 -16.54 -10.04
CA ARG A 344 -14.31 -15.21 -10.63
C ARG A 344 -13.34 -14.39 -9.79
N ASN A 345 -13.44 -14.47 -8.46
CA ASN A 345 -12.49 -13.85 -7.54
C ASN A 345 -11.03 -14.22 -7.87
N ALA A 346 -10.75 -15.52 -8.03
CA ALA A 346 -9.41 -15.98 -8.35
C ALA A 346 -8.97 -15.64 -9.80
N ARG A 347 -9.89 -15.65 -10.77
CA ARG A 347 -9.60 -15.19 -12.15
C ARG A 347 -9.24 -13.71 -12.21
N VAL A 348 -9.93 -12.86 -11.46
CA VAL A 348 -9.63 -11.42 -11.39
C VAL A 348 -8.25 -11.20 -10.78
N ALA A 349 -7.93 -11.89 -9.68
CA ALA A 349 -6.59 -11.84 -9.08
C ALA A 349 -5.48 -12.19 -10.09
N LEU A 350 -5.68 -13.25 -10.88
CA LEU A 350 -4.73 -13.66 -11.91
C LEU A 350 -4.58 -12.63 -13.03
N ARG A 351 -5.69 -12.12 -13.58
CA ARG A 351 -5.67 -11.14 -14.69
C ARG A 351 -4.88 -9.89 -14.32
N TYR A 352 -5.09 -9.35 -13.12
CA TYR A 352 -4.36 -8.17 -12.68
C TYR A 352 -2.91 -8.47 -12.25
N SER A 353 -2.62 -9.70 -11.81
CA SER A 353 -1.22 -10.14 -11.63
C SER A 353 -0.44 -10.14 -12.95
N ILE A 354 -1.09 -10.52 -14.05
CA ILE A 354 -0.50 -10.50 -15.40
C ILE A 354 -0.44 -9.06 -15.94
N ALA A 355 -1.44 -8.23 -15.66
CA ALA A 355 -1.46 -6.82 -16.10
C ALA A 355 -0.28 -5.99 -15.56
N MET A 356 0.35 -6.40 -14.45
CA MET A 356 1.50 -5.68 -13.90
C MET A 356 2.76 -5.76 -14.76
N PHE A 357 2.92 -6.79 -15.61
CA PHE A 357 4.06 -6.88 -16.52
C PHE A 357 4.11 -5.72 -17.53
N PRO A 358 3.07 -5.47 -18.35
CA PRO A 358 3.08 -4.33 -19.27
C PRO A 358 3.09 -2.98 -18.54
N ILE A 359 2.52 -2.88 -17.34
CA ILE A 359 2.56 -1.63 -16.55
C ILE A 359 4.00 -1.30 -16.11
N CYS A 360 4.74 -2.28 -15.60
CA CYS A 360 6.16 -2.08 -15.28
C CYS A 360 7.00 -1.83 -16.56
N GLY A 361 6.65 -2.47 -17.68
CA GLY A 361 7.24 -2.19 -18.99
C GLY A 361 7.02 -0.75 -19.44
N ALA A 362 5.82 -0.19 -19.22
CA ALA A 362 5.51 1.20 -19.54
C ALA A 362 6.36 2.20 -18.75
N LEU A 363 6.71 1.90 -17.49
CA LEU A 363 7.64 2.74 -16.72
C LEU A 363 9.05 2.76 -17.35
N TYR A 364 9.52 1.61 -17.84
CA TYR A 364 10.82 1.49 -18.52
C TYR A 364 10.81 2.19 -19.89
N TRP A 365 9.83 1.91 -20.74
CA TRP A 365 9.71 2.55 -22.05
C TRP A 365 9.45 4.05 -21.98
N GLY A 366 8.74 4.51 -20.94
CA GLY A 366 8.58 5.93 -20.64
C GLY A 366 9.88 6.61 -20.17
N GLY A 367 10.97 5.86 -20.02
CA GLY A 367 12.29 6.40 -19.67
C GLY A 367 12.43 6.82 -18.21
N TYR A 368 11.50 6.42 -17.33
CA TYR A 368 11.54 6.82 -15.92
C TYR A 368 12.47 5.95 -15.06
N VAL A 369 12.75 4.73 -15.52
CA VAL A 369 13.54 3.71 -14.80
C VAL A 369 14.46 2.96 -15.77
N ASP A 370 15.57 2.44 -15.24
CA ASP A 370 16.60 1.73 -16.01
C ASP A 370 16.24 0.26 -16.28
N SER A 371 17.04 -0.41 -17.12
CA SER A 371 16.86 -1.83 -17.46
C SER A 371 16.94 -2.77 -16.24
N GLY A 372 17.69 -2.38 -15.20
CA GLY A 372 17.75 -3.10 -13.93
C GLY A 372 16.38 -3.22 -13.25
N PHE A 373 15.53 -2.20 -13.36
CA PHE A 373 14.16 -2.24 -12.86
C PHE A 373 13.34 -3.32 -13.55
N LEU A 374 13.50 -3.49 -14.87
CA LEU A 374 12.75 -4.48 -15.63
C LEU A 374 13.05 -5.90 -15.14
N LEU A 375 14.31 -6.20 -14.81
CA LEU A 375 14.70 -7.49 -14.24
C LEU A 375 14.06 -7.72 -12.85
N VAL A 376 14.20 -6.75 -11.95
CA VAL A 376 13.66 -6.83 -10.58
C VAL A 376 12.14 -6.93 -10.57
N SER A 377 11.47 -6.05 -11.31
CA SER A 377 10.00 -6.03 -11.42
C SER A 377 9.46 -7.30 -12.08
N THR A 378 10.11 -7.80 -13.13
CA THR A 378 9.72 -9.06 -13.77
C THR A 378 9.86 -10.24 -12.81
N ALA A 379 10.96 -10.35 -12.06
CA ALA A 379 11.14 -11.42 -11.07
C ALA A 379 10.03 -11.41 -10.00
N CYS A 380 9.71 -10.22 -9.46
CA CYS A 380 8.65 -10.06 -8.47
C CYS A 380 7.25 -10.37 -9.07
N ASN A 381 6.99 -9.93 -10.30
CA ASN A 381 5.73 -10.18 -11.00
C ASN A 381 5.56 -11.66 -11.38
N VAL A 382 6.62 -12.36 -11.77
CA VAL A 382 6.60 -13.82 -12.02
C VAL A 382 6.26 -14.57 -10.74
N TRP A 383 6.85 -14.19 -9.60
CA TRP A 383 6.54 -14.82 -8.33
C TRP A 383 5.06 -14.64 -7.95
N MET A 384 4.55 -13.41 -8.01
CA MET A 384 3.15 -13.11 -7.73
C MET A 384 2.20 -13.80 -8.72
N ALA A 385 2.51 -13.79 -10.02
CA ALA A 385 1.71 -14.46 -11.04
C ALA A 385 1.68 -15.99 -10.84
N ARG A 386 2.80 -16.61 -10.45
CA ARG A 386 2.85 -18.02 -10.07
C ARG A 386 1.90 -18.32 -8.91
N GLU A 387 1.93 -17.52 -7.84
CA GLU A 387 1.01 -17.70 -6.72
C GLU A 387 -0.45 -17.40 -7.10
N ALA A 388 -0.69 -16.48 -8.04
CA ALA A 388 -2.02 -16.21 -8.56
C ALA A 388 -2.55 -17.37 -9.42
N VAL A 389 -1.70 -18.02 -10.21
CA VAL A 389 -2.05 -19.26 -10.94
C VAL A 389 -2.36 -20.38 -9.96
N ARG A 390 -1.59 -20.54 -8.88
CA ARG A 390 -1.88 -21.52 -7.83
C ARG A 390 -3.23 -21.24 -7.18
N PHE A 391 -3.51 -19.98 -6.82
CA PHE A 391 -4.80 -19.59 -6.26
C PHE A 391 -5.97 -19.83 -7.22
N TRP A 392 -5.80 -19.53 -8.50
CA TRP A 392 -6.81 -19.78 -9.52
C TRP A 392 -7.09 -21.28 -9.73
N LYS A 393 -6.04 -22.10 -9.84
CA LYS A 393 -6.18 -23.55 -10.03
C LYS A 393 -6.75 -24.26 -8.80
N GLN A 394 -6.32 -23.85 -7.60
CA GLN A 394 -6.70 -24.51 -6.35
C GLN A 394 -7.92 -23.87 -5.68
N GLN A 395 -8.43 -22.75 -6.20
CA GLN A 395 -9.58 -22.00 -5.67
C GLN A 395 -9.52 -21.75 -4.15
N GLY A 396 -8.32 -21.49 -3.62
CA GLY A 396 -8.09 -21.26 -2.20
C GLY A 396 -7.68 -22.49 -1.38
N ALA A 397 -7.78 -23.71 -1.93
CA ALA A 397 -7.30 -24.91 -1.26
C ALA A 397 -5.78 -24.89 -1.03
N GLY A 398 -5.31 -25.65 -0.04
CA GLY A 398 -3.88 -25.82 0.25
C GLY A 398 -3.14 -24.54 0.68
N GLY A 399 -3.87 -23.54 1.18
CA GLY A 399 -3.28 -22.25 1.59
C GLY A 399 -2.88 -21.35 0.42
N SER A 400 -3.32 -21.63 -0.80
CA SER A 400 -2.98 -20.84 -2.01
C SER A 400 -3.39 -19.37 -1.91
N ALA A 401 -4.52 -19.07 -1.26
CA ALA A 401 -4.93 -17.69 -0.99
C ALA A 401 -3.91 -16.95 -0.10
N ARG A 402 -3.41 -17.62 0.95
CA ARG A 402 -2.40 -17.05 1.86
C ARG A 402 -1.05 -16.88 1.17
N GLY A 403 -0.67 -17.80 0.29
CA GLY A 403 0.52 -17.67 -0.56
C GLY A 403 0.48 -16.42 -1.43
N LEU A 404 -0.63 -16.20 -2.15
CA LEU A 404 -0.83 -14.99 -2.97
C LEU A 404 -0.87 -13.71 -2.13
N PHE A 405 -1.51 -13.76 -0.95
CA PHE A 405 -1.52 -12.62 -0.02
C PHE A 405 -0.10 -12.17 0.33
N TRP A 406 0.77 -13.09 0.78
CA TRP A 406 2.14 -12.75 1.14
C TRP A 406 2.99 -12.34 -0.05
N ALA A 407 2.81 -12.97 -1.21
CA ALA A 407 3.49 -12.54 -2.43
C ALA A 407 3.15 -11.08 -2.77
N SER A 408 1.88 -10.69 -2.69
CA SER A 408 1.46 -9.30 -2.93
C SER A 408 2.04 -8.31 -1.90
N VAL A 409 2.13 -8.70 -0.61
CA VAL A 409 2.68 -7.84 0.46
C VAL A 409 4.15 -7.50 0.21
N TRP A 410 4.94 -8.45 -0.29
CA TRP A 410 6.36 -8.24 -0.59
C TRP A 410 6.58 -7.61 -1.96
N GLN A 411 5.76 -7.94 -2.96
CA GLN A 411 5.93 -7.45 -4.31
C GLN A 411 5.86 -5.91 -4.39
N LEU A 412 4.89 -5.28 -3.71
CA LEU A 412 4.71 -3.83 -3.84
C LEU A 412 5.90 -3.02 -3.31
N PRO A 413 6.39 -3.23 -2.07
CA PRO A 413 7.59 -2.56 -1.59
C PRO A 413 8.81 -2.83 -2.47
N LEU A 414 9.01 -4.08 -2.92
CA LEU A 414 10.15 -4.44 -3.77
C LEU A 414 10.12 -3.72 -5.11
N VAL A 415 8.94 -3.62 -5.75
CA VAL A 415 8.81 -2.91 -7.03
C VAL A 415 8.93 -1.40 -6.84
N LEU A 416 8.35 -0.81 -5.79
CA LEU A 416 8.49 0.64 -5.55
C LEU A 416 9.93 1.02 -5.19
N VAL A 417 10.59 0.27 -4.32
CA VAL A 417 12.01 0.47 -4.00
C VAL A 417 12.87 0.23 -5.22
N GLY A 418 12.60 -0.82 -5.99
CA GLY A 418 13.28 -1.09 -7.26
C GLY A 418 13.13 0.06 -8.25
N ALA A 419 11.95 0.67 -8.36
CA ALA A 419 11.73 1.83 -9.23
C ALA A 419 12.54 3.05 -8.77
N LEU A 420 12.65 3.29 -7.46
CA LEU A 420 13.44 4.40 -6.92
C LEU A 420 14.95 4.16 -7.04
N VAL A 421 15.41 2.93 -6.78
CA VAL A 421 16.84 2.56 -6.87
C VAL A 421 17.31 2.52 -8.31
N CYS A 422 16.48 2.05 -9.23
CA CYS A 422 16.78 2.04 -10.67
C CYS A 422 16.18 3.26 -11.37
N LYS A 423 16.05 4.39 -10.67
CA LYS A 423 15.63 5.65 -11.29
C LYS A 423 16.71 6.10 -12.27
N ARG A 424 16.29 6.42 -13.49
CA ARG A 424 17.21 6.82 -14.56
C ARG A 424 18.03 8.05 -14.15
N GLY A 425 19.34 8.00 -14.39
CA GLY A 425 20.28 9.07 -14.04
C GLY A 425 20.75 9.09 -12.57
N LEU A 426 20.20 8.24 -11.69
CA LEU A 426 20.59 8.20 -10.27
C LEU A 426 22.04 7.71 -10.08
N TRP A 427 22.42 6.68 -10.82
CA TRP A 427 23.76 6.07 -10.70
C TRP A 427 24.81 6.75 -11.56
N ASP A 428 24.42 7.47 -12.61
CA ASP A 428 25.35 8.21 -13.47
C ASP A 428 26.08 9.30 -12.67
N GLY A 429 25.38 9.97 -11.75
CA GLY A 429 25.98 10.93 -10.81
C GLY A 429 26.84 10.31 -9.70
N PHE A 430 26.68 9.02 -9.40
CA PHE A 430 27.43 8.31 -8.34
C PHE A 430 28.65 7.54 -8.88
N LEU A 431 28.50 6.93 -10.07
CA LEU A 431 29.52 6.09 -10.71
C LEU A 431 30.31 6.82 -11.79
N GLY A 432 29.91 8.03 -12.17
CA GLY A 432 30.74 9.00 -12.88
C GLY A 432 31.50 8.44 -14.08
N THR A 433 30.82 8.17 -15.19
CA THR A 433 31.48 8.38 -16.48
C THR A 433 31.36 9.85 -16.82
N ASN A 434 32.47 10.58 -16.70
CA ASN A 434 32.63 11.91 -17.29
C ASN A 434 32.51 11.81 -18.82
N GLU A 435 31.30 11.66 -19.35
CA GLU A 435 30.97 12.15 -20.68
C GLU A 435 30.19 13.43 -20.48
N SER A 436 30.94 14.49 -20.18
CA SER A 436 30.54 15.85 -20.49
C SER A 436 30.30 15.91 -22.00
N THR A 437 29.07 15.62 -22.43
CA THR A 437 28.60 16.03 -23.75
C THR A 437 28.45 17.53 -23.68
N SER A 438 29.57 18.22 -23.90
CA SER A 438 29.65 19.66 -24.11
C SER A 438 28.66 20.01 -25.21
N ILE A 439 27.62 20.76 -24.87
CA ILE A 439 26.72 21.43 -25.81
C ILE A 439 27.38 22.76 -26.27
N TYR A 440 28.69 22.73 -26.47
CA TYR A 440 29.35 23.55 -27.47
C TYR A 440 29.88 22.56 -28.48
N GLY A 441 29.17 22.45 -29.60
CA GLY A 441 29.66 21.68 -30.73
C GLY A 441 31.01 22.25 -31.13
N ASP A 442 32.02 21.39 -31.21
CA ASP A 442 33.18 21.63 -32.04
C ASP A 442 32.68 21.76 -33.48
N GLN A 443 32.37 23.00 -33.85
CA GLN A 443 32.32 23.36 -35.25
C GLN A 443 33.77 23.25 -35.71
N GLU A 444 34.11 22.16 -36.40
CA GLU A 444 35.31 22.04 -37.22
C GLU A 444 35.31 23.19 -38.23
N LEU A 445 35.76 24.35 -37.76
CA LEU A 445 36.23 25.44 -38.59
C LEU A 445 37.53 24.93 -39.20
N THR A 446 37.44 24.47 -40.45
CA THR A 446 38.59 24.33 -41.34
C THR A 446 39.39 25.63 -41.28
N ALA A 447 40.51 25.57 -40.56
CA ALA A 447 41.45 26.66 -40.42
C ALA A 447 42.13 26.90 -41.77
N ASP A 448 41.71 27.94 -42.48
CA ASP A 448 42.61 28.66 -43.38
C ASP A 448 43.16 29.86 -42.60
N GLY A 449 44.48 29.84 -42.41
CA GLY A 449 45.19 30.66 -41.45
C GLY A 449 45.26 32.14 -41.83
N GLY A 450 45.43 32.98 -40.80
CA GLY A 450 45.81 34.36 -41.02
C GLY A 450 45.57 35.33 -39.87
N SER A 451 46.37 35.20 -38.81
CA SER A 451 46.98 36.33 -38.09
C SER A 451 46.08 37.42 -37.44
N LEU A 452 46.06 37.34 -36.10
CA LEU A 452 46.32 38.42 -35.12
C LEU A 452 45.32 39.58 -34.95
N GLY A 453 44.98 39.83 -33.68
CA GLY A 453 44.74 41.19 -33.18
C GLY A 453 43.54 41.34 -32.24
N MET A 454 43.67 40.88 -30.98
CA MET A 454 42.84 41.38 -29.89
C MET A 454 43.37 42.74 -29.44
N GLU A 455 42.63 43.82 -29.70
CA GLU A 455 42.67 45.03 -28.88
C GLU A 455 41.24 45.45 -28.53
N THR A 456 41.03 45.70 -27.23
CA THR A 456 39.79 46.14 -26.60
C THR A 456 39.59 47.67 -26.71
N PRO A 457 38.50 48.22 -26.15
CA PRO A 457 37.31 48.75 -26.83
C PRO A 457 37.37 50.29 -26.99
N ILE A 458 36.46 50.93 -27.76
CA ILE A 458 35.91 52.29 -27.50
C ILE A 458 35.02 52.77 -28.67
N SER A 459 33.92 53.43 -28.29
CA SER A 459 33.11 54.42 -29.02
C SER A 459 32.05 53.97 -30.03
N LEU A 460 30.79 54.12 -29.58
CA LEU A 460 29.61 54.37 -30.38
C LEU A 460 29.79 55.64 -31.25
N GLN A 461 29.80 55.46 -32.57
CA GLN A 461 29.47 56.54 -33.53
C GLN A 461 28.51 56.00 -34.60
N ARG A 462 27.30 56.55 -34.61
CA ARG A 462 26.28 56.35 -35.66
C ARG A 462 26.82 56.85 -37.01
N LYS A 463 26.66 56.04 -38.07
CA LYS A 463 26.87 56.44 -39.48
C LYS A 463 25.51 56.42 -40.23
N PRO A 464 25.22 57.37 -41.13
CA PRO A 464 23.87 57.62 -41.68
C PRO A 464 23.53 56.66 -42.84
N PRO A 465 22.24 56.58 -43.29
CA PRO A 465 21.82 55.62 -44.30
C PRO A 465 22.40 55.91 -45.69
N PRO A 466 22.52 54.90 -46.57
CA PRO A 466 23.25 55.00 -47.83
C PRO A 466 22.51 55.83 -48.89
N ASP A 467 23.29 56.61 -49.65
CA ASP A 467 22.86 57.40 -50.80
C ASP A 467 22.27 56.52 -51.92
N ILE A 468 21.04 56.82 -52.31
CA ILE A 468 20.35 56.21 -53.45
C ILE A 468 20.89 56.84 -54.74
N ASN A 469 21.50 56.01 -55.58
CA ASN A 469 22.08 56.43 -56.85
C ASN A 469 20.97 56.69 -57.89
N LEU A 470 20.65 57.97 -58.09
CA LEU A 470 19.53 58.47 -58.88
C LEU A 470 19.79 58.51 -60.41
N ALA A 471 20.54 57.53 -60.94
CA ALA A 471 20.96 57.47 -62.34
C ALA A 471 20.50 56.20 -63.08
N MET A 472 19.63 55.38 -62.48
CA MET A 472 19.27 54.04 -63.01
C MET A 472 17.78 53.78 -63.20
N ILE A 473 16.90 54.80 -63.25
CA ILE A 473 15.50 54.61 -63.68
C ILE A 473 15.07 55.82 -64.50
N GLY A 474 15.22 55.72 -65.83
CA GLY A 474 14.70 56.70 -66.76
C GLY A 474 13.19 56.59 -66.92
N PHE A 475 12.47 57.68 -66.67
CA PHE A 475 11.18 57.95 -67.32
C PHE A 475 11.00 59.45 -67.55
N LYS A 476 10.73 59.78 -68.80
CA LYS A 476 10.55 61.11 -69.40
C LYS A 476 9.15 61.63 -69.04
N ARG A 477 9.03 62.87 -68.56
CA ARG A 477 7.74 63.53 -68.23
C ARG A 477 6.94 63.89 -69.49
N PRO A 478 5.61 63.84 -69.48
CA PRO A 478 4.77 64.69 -70.32
C PRO A 478 4.45 66.03 -69.63
N THR A 479 4.14 67.01 -70.48
CA THR A 479 3.96 68.46 -70.31
C THR A 479 3.01 68.93 -69.23
#